data_AF-I3ZIU8-F1
#
_entry.id   AF-I3ZIU8-F1
#
_cell.length_a   1.000
_cell.length_b   1.000
_cell.length_c   1.000
_cell.angle_alpha   90.00
_cell.angle_beta   90.00
_cell.angle_gamma   90.00
#
_symmetry.space_group_name_H-M   'P 1'
#
loop_
_entity.id
_entity.type
_entity.pdbx_description
1 polymer ?
#
loop_
_entity_poly.entity_id
_entity_poly.type
_entity_poly.pdbx_seq_one_letter_code
_entity_poly.pdbx_strand_id
1 'polypeptide(L)'
;MRGLIKRRNDSVWEFLIIPSLIVVGFVILAELVDWLDNHAGPQATWGFFRLWLSQYVGDTQAAIGVLTAIAGSLFTVTSLTFSILLLAVQQGATVLNSQIVDHYLRRKSNRAWFGFFVGVSLFVLITLVQTTHTKTPVFGVMVSTFLGALALTALIVLIYGTVDQTRPMTVIDTIVEAAKEARVRQLQLLAAAAPLVQPAAEIPILCPADGYLVKVDFKALERALASEPAARLYLTKPIGSFLPAGTRVAWIGGATNVTELPRRVLEALMIRVQRDITHDPAYSLDHLATIGWTAISTAHSDPAVGAIVIHALQRLLHAWATPVQRAQPTATQIF
;
A
#
# COMPACT_ATOMS: atom_id res chain seq x y z
N MET A 1 11.79 -12.55 -17.90
CA MET A 1 11.24 -11.26 -18.39
C MET A 1 9.73 -11.25 -18.61
N ARG A 2 9.10 -12.27 -19.22
CA ARG A 2 7.62 -12.30 -19.44
C ARG A 2 6.75 -12.20 -18.17
N GLY A 3 7.22 -12.68 -17.02
CA GLY A 3 6.48 -12.61 -15.75
C GLY A 3 6.41 -11.21 -15.10
N LEU A 4 7.40 -10.35 -15.35
CA LEU A 4 7.43 -8.98 -14.82
C LEU A 4 6.50 -8.04 -15.60
N ILE A 5 6.39 -8.25 -16.91
CA ILE A 5 5.48 -7.47 -17.77
C ILE A 5 4.02 -7.83 -17.48
N LYS A 6 3.72 -9.11 -17.20
CA LYS A 6 2.37 -9.56 -16.85
C LYS A 6 1.87 -8.97 -15.52
N ARG A 7 2.71 -8.98 -14.47
CA ARG A 7 2.37 -8.37 -13.17
C ARG A 7 2.16 -6.85 -13.22
N ARG A 8 2.89 -6.13 -14.10
CA ARG A 8 2.75 -4.68 -14.24
C ARG A 8 1.41 -4.29 -14.86
N ASN A 9 0.92 -5.07 -15.82
CA ASN A 9 -0.36 -4.79 -16.47
C ASN A 9 -1.52 -4.98 -15.49
N ASP A 10 -1.51 -6.07 -14.71
CA ASP A 10 -2.57 -6.39 -13.75
C ASP A 10 -2.73 -5.29 -12.68
N SER A 11 -1.64 -4.64 -12.26
CA SER A 11 -1.67 -3.57 -11.25
C SER A 11 -2.28 -2.25 -11.77
N VAL A 12 -2.00 -1.86 -13.02
CA VAL A 12 -2.57 -0.65 -13.63
C VAL A 12 -4.07 -0.81 -13.86
N TRP A 13 -4.50 -1.97 -14.34
CA TRP A 13 -5.93 -2.26 -14.52
C TRP A 13 -6.67 -2.32 -13.18
N GLU A 14 -6.10 -2.97 -12.15
CA GLU A 14 -6.69 -3.00 -10.79
C GLU A 14 -6.77 -1.59 -10.16
N PHE A 15 -5.87 -0.67 -10.56
CA PHE A 15 -5.91 0.72 -10.14
C PHE A 15 -7.01 1.53 -10.83
N LEU A 16 -7.20 1.36 -12.15
CA LEU A 16 -8.11 2.18 -12.95
C LEU A 16 -9.60 1.79 -12.82
N ILE A 17 -9.91 0.56 -12.41
CA ILE A 17 -11.31 0.09 -12.30
C ILE A 17 -12.15 0.97 -11.35
N ILE A 18 -11.64 1.29 -10.15
CA ILE A 18 -12.40 2.07 -9.16
C ILE A 18 -12.67 3.50 -9.68
N PRO A 19 -11.67 4.27 -10.14
CA PRO A 19 -11.91 5.58 -10.75
C PRO A 19 -12.91 5.53 -11.91
N SER A 20 -12.79 4.56 -12.82
CA SER A 20 -13.68 4.43 -13.96
C SER A 20 -15.13 4.15 -13.55
N LEU A 21 -15.37 3.31 -12.55
CA LEU A 21 -16.72 3.07 -12.03
C LEU A 21 -17.34 4.33 -11.43
N ILE A 22 -16.56 5.12 -10.70
CA ILE A 22 -17.03 6.39 -10.13
C ILE A 22 -17.40 7.37 -11.26
N VAL A 23 -16.55 7.48 -12.29
CA VAL A 23 -16.82 8.34 -13.46
C VAL A 23 -18.11 7.92 -14.17
N VAL A 24 -18.32 6.63 -14.40
CA VAL A 24 -19.57 6.13 -15.00
C VAL A 24 -20.78 6.49 -14.13
N GLY A 25 -20.64 6.41 -12.80
CA GLY A 25 -21.69 6.85 -11.87
C GLY A 25 -22.05 8.34 -12.04
N PHE A 26 -21.07 9.22 -12.21
CA PHE A 26 -21.31 10.64 -12.46
C PHE A 26 -21.92 10.92 -13.83
N VAL A 27 -21.55 10.16 -14.86
CA VAL A 27 -22.19 10.27 -16.19
C VAL A 27 -23.66 9.88 -16.10
N ILE A 28 -23.98 8.76 -15.44
CA ILE A 28 -25.37 8.34 -15.21
C ILE A 28 -26.14 9.40 -14.42
N LEU A 29 -25.51 9.99 -13.39
CA LEU A 29 -26.12 11.07 -12.61
C LEU A 29 -26.42 12.30 -13.48
N ALA A 30 -25.53 12.66 -14.41
CA ALA A 30 -25.76 13.77 -15.34
C ALA A 30 -27.00 13.53 -16.21
N GLU A 31 -27.11 12.35 -16.83
CA GLU A 31 -28.27 11.98 -17.65
C GLU A 31 -29.57 11.94 -16.83
N LEU A 32 -29.52 11.46 -15.58
CA LEU A 32 -30.69 11.47 -14.68
C LEU A 32 -31.13 12.89 -14.31
N VAL A 33 -30.18 13.79 -14.04
CA VAL A 33 -30.47 15.18 -13.70
C VAL A 33 -31.03 15.94 -14.91
N ASP A 34 -30.48 15.71 -16.11
CA ASP A 34 -31.03 16.26 -17.35
C ASP A 34 -32.44 15.74 -17.62
N TRP A 35 -32.66 14.43 -17.45
CA TRP A 35 -33.99 13.83 -17.58
C TRP A 35 -35.00 14.50 -16.65
N LEU A 36 -34.63 14.75 -15.39
CA LEU A 36 -35.47 15.46 -14.42
C LEU A 36 -35.75 16.90 -14.83
N ASP A 37 -34.74 17.62 -15.32
CA ASP A 37 -34.93 19.00 -15.77
C ASP A 37 -35.87 19.08 -16.98
N ASN A 38 -35.78 18.10 -17.89
CA ASN A 38 -36.59 18.01 -19.11
C ASN A 38 -38.03 17.51 -18.90
N HIS A 39 -38.29 16.65 -17.90
CA HIS A 39 -39.61 16.05 -17.67
C HIS A 39 -40.49 16.81 -16.66
N ALA A 40 -39.96 17.81 -15.97
CA ALA A 40 -40.67 18.45 -14.86
C ALA A 40 -41.70 19.54 -15.25
N GLY A 41 -42.20 19.51 -16.50
CA GLY A 41 -43.35 20.29 -16.97
C GLY A 41 -43.13 21.81 -17.05
N PRO A 42 -44.17 22.59 -17.43
CA PRO A 42 -44.13 24.05 -17.46
C PRO A 42 -43.80 24.68 -16.10
N GLN A 43 -43.18 25.86 -16.09
CA GLN A 43 -42.85 26.58 -14.85
C GLN A 43 -44.05 26.80 -13.91
N ALA A 44 -45.25 26.95 -14.47
CA ALA A 44 -46.49 27.10 -13.70
C ALA A 44 -46.85 25.86 -12.84
N THR A 45 -46.34 24.68 -13.20
CA THR A 45 -46.55 23.42 -12.46
C THR A 45 -45.40 23.09 -11.50
N TRP A 46 -44.39 23.95 -11.40
CA TRP A 46 -43.25 23.69 -10.52
C TRP A 46 -43.63 23.88 -9.05
N GLY A 47 -43.16 22.98 -8.20
CA GLY A 47 -43.29 23.13 -6.75
C GLY A 47 -42.43 24.29 -6.20
N PHE A 48 -42.76 24.74 -4.99
CA PHE A 48 -42.09 25.84 -4.28
C PHE A 48 -40.56 25.77 -4.33
N PHE A 49 -39.99 24.58 -4.11
CA PHE A 49 -38.53 24.38 -4.07
C PHE A 49 -37.84 24.70 -5.40
N ARG A 50 -38.41 24.28 -6.54
CA ARG A 50 -37.82 24.52 -7.86
C ARG A 50 -37.99 25.98 -8.31
N LEU A 51 -39.10 26.62 -7.95
CA LEU A 51 -39.31 28.05 -8.19
C LEU A 51 -38.28 28.90 -7.43
N TRP A 52 -38.08 28.62 -6.14
CA TRP A 52 -37.06 29.29 -5.33
C TRP A 52 -35.64 29.10 -5.91
N LEU A 53 -35.30 27.88 -6.33
CA LEU A 53 -34.03 27.59 -6.99
C LEU A 53 -33.86 28.30 -8.33
N SER A 54 -34.92 28.39 -9.13
CA SER A 54 -34.87 29.07 -10.42
C SER A 54 -34.57 30.57 -10.28
N GLN A 55 -35.04 31.21 -9.20
CA GLN A 55 -34.70 32.59 -8.87
C GLN A 55 -33.24 32.77 -8.47
N TYR A 56 -32.64 31.75 -7.82
CA TYR A 56 -31.23 31.75 -7.45
C TYR A 56 -30.29 31.54 -8.64
N VAL A 57 -30.66 30.65 -9.57
CA VAL A 57 -29.88 30.36 -10.79
C VAL A 57 -29.94 31.53 -11.79
N GLY A 58 -31.05 32.27 -11.82
CA GLY A 58 -31.24 33.40 -12.73
C GLY A 58 -31.62 32.96 -14.14
N ASP A 59 -31.15 33.71 -15.14
CA ASP A 59 -31.43 33.43 -16.55
C ASP A 59 -30.49 32.36 -17.14
N THR A 60 -30.79 31.90 -18.35
CA THR A 60 -29.99 30.86 -19.02
C THR A 60 -28.52 31.28 -19.22
N GLN A 61 -28.27 32.58 -19.42
CA GLN A 61 -26.91 33.10 -19.58
C GLN A 61 -26.12 33.05 -18.27
N ALA A 62 -26.74 33.43 -17.15
CA ALA A 62 -26.15 33.27 -15.82
C ALA A 62 -25.84 31.80 -15.51
N ALA A 63 -26.76 30.88 -15.84
CA ALA A 63 -26.54 29.44 -15.68
C ALA A 63 -25.32 28.92 -16.47
N ILE A 64 -25.22 29.28 -17.75
CA ILE A 64 -24.06 28.92 -18.60
C ILE A 64 -22.77 29.52 -18.01
N GLY A 65 -22.82 30.78 -17.56
CA GLY A 65 -21.67 31.44 -16.95
C GLY A 65 -21.19 30.73 -15.68
N VAL A 66 -22.11 30.37 -14.78
CA VAL A 66 -21.80 29.62 -13.56
C VAL A 66 -21.23 28.24 -13.89
N LEU A 67 -21.87 27.48 -14.78
CA LEU A 67 -21.39 26.16 -15.19
C LEU A 67 -20.00 26.22 -15.84
N THR A 68 -19.73 27.25 -16.66
CA THR A 68 -18.42 27.46 -17.28
C THR A 68 -17.36 27.79 -16.23
N ALA A 69 -17.67 28.65 -15.26
CA ALA A 69 -16.77 28.98 -14.16
C ALA A 69 -16.46 27.75 -13.29
N ILE A 70 -17.48 26.94 -12.97
CA ILE A 70 -17.31 25.69 -12.22
C ILE A 70 -16.45 24.71 -13.02
N ALA A 71 -16.74 24.51 -14.32
CA ALA A 71 -15.97 23.61 -15.18
C ALA A 71 -14.47 24.00 -15.22
N GLY A 72 -14.18 25.29 -15.42
CA GLY A 72 -12.80 25.80 -15.40
C GLY A 72 -12.10 25.60 -14.05
N SER A 73 -12.81 25.83 -12.94
CA SER A 73 -12.29 25.59 -11.59
C SER A 73 -11.97 24.11 -11.37
N LEU A 74 -12.81 23.19 -11.85
CA LEU A 74 -12.66 21.75 -11.68
C LEU A 74 -11.48 21.19 -12.48
N PHE A 75 -11.20 21.73 -13.66
CA PHE A 75 -9.96 21.41 -14.39
C PHE A 75 -8.72 21.79 -13.57
N THR A 76 -8.75 22.95 -12.92
CA THR A 76 -7.65 23.41 -12.06
C THR A 76 -7.49 22.51 -10.83
N VAL A 77 -8.60 22.17 -10.16
CA VAL A 77 -8.62 21.25 -9.01
C VAL A 77 -8.10 19.85 -9.40
N THR A 78 -8.46 19.35 -10.58
CA THR A 78 -7.98 18.06 -11.09
C THR A 78 -6.48 18.10 -11.36
N SER A 79 -5.97 19.18 -11.95
CA SER A 79 -4.53 19.39 -12.18
C SER A 79 -3.73 19.48 -10.86
N LEU A 80 -4.26 20.21 -9.87
CA LEU A 80 -3.68 20.29 -8.53
C LEU A 80 -3.66 18.92 -7.84
N THR A 81 -4.76 18.17 -7.94
CA THR A 81 -4.85 16.81 -7.41
C THR A 81 -3.79 15.90 -8.02
N PHE A 82 -3.60 15.94 -9.35
CA PHE A 82 -2.55 15.19 -10.02
C PHE A 82 -1.16 15.58 -9.51
N SER A 83 -0.91 16.87 -9.34
CA SER A 83 0.36 17.40 -8.84
C SER A 83 0.66 16.93 -7.41
N ILE A 84 -0.33 16.99 -6.51
CA ILE A 84 -0.19 16.55 -5.11
C ILE A 84 0.03 15.04 -5.03
N LEU A 85 -0.70 14.25 -5.82
CA LEU A 85 -0.55 12.80 -5.84
C LEU A 85 0.80 12.39 -6.43
N LEU A 86 1.26 13.06 -7.48
CA LEU A 86 2.58 12.86 -8.04
C LEU A 86 3.65 13.20 -6.99
N LEU A 87 3.52 14.31 -6.27
CA LEU A 87 4.41 14.67 -5.19
C LEU A 87 4.42 13.62 -4.07
N ALA A 88 3.25 13.10 -3.68
CA ALA A 88 3.14 12.06 -2.66
C ALA A 88 3.80 10.74 -3.12
N VAL A 89 3.64 10.36 -4.39
CA VAL A 89 4.32 9.20 -4.99
C VAL A 89 5.83 9.41 -5.04
N GLN A 90 6.28 10.60 -5.44
CA GLN A 90 7.69 10.96 -5.47
C GLN A 90 8.31 10.90 -4.07
N GLN A 91 7.66 11.49 -3.05
CA GLN A 91 8.09 11.46 -1.66
C GLN A 91 8.14 10.04 -1.08
N GLY A 92 7.14 9.21 -1.38
CA GLY A 92 7.16 7.79 -1.01
C GLY A 92 8.35 7.05 -1.61
N ALA A 93 8.73 7.37 -2.86
CA ALA A 93 9.89 6.78 -3.50
C ALA A 93 11.23 7.27 -2.92
N THR A 94 11.32 8.53 -2.47
CA THR A 94 12.56 9.08 -1.85
C THR A 94 12.78 8.64 -0.41
N VAL A 95 11.72 8.52 0.39
CA VAL A 95 11.85 8.15 1.82
C VAL A 95 11.98 6.63 2.02
N LEU A 96 11.39 5.82 1.14
CA LEU A 96 11.30 4.36 1.29
C LEU A 96 11.87 3.67 0.07
N ASN A 97 13.21 3.59 0.04
CA ASN A 97 13.99 2.98 -1.03
C ASN A 97 13.37 1.63 -1.49
N SER A 98 12.68 1.66 -2.64
CA SER A 98 12.13 0.54 -3.42
C SER A 98 11.07 -0.40 -2.82
N GLN A 99 10.70 -0.32 -1.53
CA GLN A 99 9.91 -1.40 -0.91
C GLN A 99 8.43 -1.12 -0.64
N ILE A 100 7.95 0.13 -0.72
CA ILE A 100 6.56 0.48 -0.33
C ILE A 100 5.83 1.28 -1.42
N VAL A 101 6.36 1.34 -2.64
CA VAL A 101 5.61 1.93 -3.79
C VAL A 101 4.30 1.15 -4.03
N ASP A 102 4.34 -0.18 -3.86
CA ASP A 102 3.16 -1.05 -4.02
C ASP A 102 2.09 -0.85 -2.93
N HIS A 103 2.46 -0.42 -1.71
CA HIS A 103 1.49 -0.21 -0.63
C HIS A 103 0.86 1.19 -0.68
N TYR A 104 1.59 2.20 -1.15
CA TYR A 104 1.08 3.57 -1.27
C TYR A 104 0.11 3.72 -2.46
N LEU A 105 0.38 3.06 -3.60
CA LEU A 105 -0.52 2.99 -4.76
C LEU A 105 -1.75 2.07 -4.55
N ARG A 106 -1.74 1.23 -3.50
CA ARG A 106 -2.85 0.33 -3.13
C ARG A 106 -3.84 0.90 -2.12
N ARG A 107 -3.61 2.10 -1.57
CA ARG A 107 -4.60 2.73 -0.69
C ARG A 107 -5.84 3.11 -1.49
N LYS A 108 -6.98 2.47 -1.18
CA LYS A 108 -8.28 2.65 -1.84
C LYS A 108 -8.75 4.11 -1.85
N SER A 109 -8.36 4.91 -0.85
CA SER A 109 -8.68 6.34 -0.75
C SER A 109 -8.16 7.14 -1.94
N ASN A 110 -6.92 6.92 -2.36
CA ASN A 110 -6.29 7.73 -3.41
C ASN A 110 -6.91 7.44 -4.80
N ARG A 111 -7.36 6.20 -5.00
CA ARG A 111 -8.10 5.78 -6.21
C ARG A 111 -9.49 6.43 -6.26
N ALA A 112 -10.17 6.54 -5.13
CA ALA A 112 -11.50 7.15 -5.04
C ALA A 112 -11.46 8.65 -5.33
N TRP A 113 -10.44 9.37 -4.83
CA TRP A 113 -10.28 10.81 -5.09
C TRP A 113 -10.14 11.10 -6.59
N PHE A 114 -9.34 10.31 -7.32
CA PHE A 114 -9.21 10.44 -8.78
C PHE A 114 -10.54 10.31 -9.51
N GLY A 115 -11.29 9.24 -9.22
CA GLY A 115 -12.59 9.03 -9.83
C GLY A 115 -13.58 10.15 -9.52
N PHE A 116 -13.53 10.67 -8.30
CA PHE A 116 -14.40 11.76 -7.86
C PHE A 116 -14.13 13.07 -8.60
N PHE A 117 -12.89 13.56 -8.65
CA PHE A 117 -12.59 14.83 -9.33
C PHE A 117 -12.84 14.78 -10.84
N VAL A 118 -12.43 13.68 -11.49
CA VAL A 118 -12.69 13.48 -12.92
C VAL A 118 -14.19 13.33 -13.18
N GLY A 119 -14.90 12.58 -12.35
CA GLY A 119 -16.33 12.36 -12.46
C GLY A 119 -17.14 13.66 -12.29
N VAL A 120 -16.85 14.46 -11.27
CA VAL A 120 -17.49 15.76 -11.06
C VAL A 120 -17.19 16.72 -12.23
N SER A 121 -15.96 16.73 -12.74
CA SER A 121 -15.60 17.54 -13.93
C SER A 121 -16.44 17.15 -15.15
N LEU A 122 -16.56 15.85 -15.43
CA LEU A 122 -17.37 15.34 -16.54
C LEU A 122 -18.86 15.63 -16.33
N PHE A 123 -19.38 15.49 -15.11
CA PHE A 123 -20.76 15.84 -14.79
C PHE A 123 -21.08 17.30 -15.14
N VAL A 124 -20.22 18.24 -14.73
CA VAL A 124 -20.43 19.67 -15.01
C VAL A 124 -20.30 19.96 -16.51
N LEU A 125 -19.37 19.31 -17.21
CA LEU A 125 -19.23 19.46 -18.67
C LEU A 125 -20.42 18.91 -19.44
N ILE A 126 -20.94 17.74 -19.06
CA ILE A 126 -22.13 17.15 -19.68
C ILE A 126 -23.34 18.07 -19.46
N THR A 127 -23.56 18.51 -18.22
CA THR A 127 -24.62 19.48 -17.87
C THR A 127 -24.48 20.77 -18.70
N LEU A 128 -23.26 21.28 -18.87
CA LEU A 128 -22.98 22.48 -19.67
C LEU A 128 -23.29 22.26 -21.16
N VAL A 129 -22.89 21.11 -21.74
CA VAL A 129 -23.18 20.77 -23.14
C VAL A 129 -24.69 20.57 -23.38
N GLN A 130 -25.41 20.02 -22.41
CA GLN A 130 -26.85 19.82 -22.47
C GLN A 130 -27.65 21.12 -22.26
N THR A 131 -27.03 22.15 -21.65
CA THR A 131 -27.66 23.46 -21.44
C THR A 131 -27.87 24.18 -22.77
N THR A 132 -29.14 24.31 -23.19
CA THR A 132 -29.52 25.04 -24.41
C THR A 132 -30.03 26.44 -24.07
N HIS A 133 -29.84 27.43 -24.97
CA HIS A 133 -30.28 28.83 -24.75
C HIS A 133 -31.76 29.03 -24.40
N THR A 134 -32.62 28.05 -24.68
CA THR A 134 -34.08 28.15 -24.51
C THR A 134 -34.60 27.59 -23.19
N LYS A 135 -33.80 26.82 -22.43
CA LYS A 135 -34.20 26.24 -21.15
C LYS A 135 -33.04 26.21 -20.16
N THR A 136 -33.25 26.81 -19.00
CA THR A 136 -32.29 26.80 -17.89
C THR A 136 -32.40 25.48 -17.11
N PRO A 137 -31.34 24.64 -17.02
CA PRO A 137 -31.35 23.42 -16.21
C PRO A 137 -31.14 23.77 -14.73
N VAL A 138 -32.25 23.98 -14.02
CA VAL A 138 -32.23 24.44 -12.62
C VAL A 138 -31.59 23.38 -11.71
N PHE A 139 -31.92 22.10 -11.90
CA PHE A 139 -31.33 21.03 -11.11
C PHE A 139 -29.88 20.78 -11.53
N GLY A 140 -29.58 20.82 -12.83
CA GLY A 140 -28.21 20.71 -13.36
C GLY A 140 -27.25 21.72 -12.74
N VAL A 141 -27.63 23.00 -12.70
CA VAL A 141 -26.80 24.07 -12.09
C VAL A 141 -26.67 23.88 -10.58
N MET A 142 -27.75 23.50 -9.88
CA MET A 142 -27.72 23.28 -8.43
C MET A 142 -26.77 22.12 -8.07
N VAL A 143 -26.93 20.97 -8.72
CA VAL A 143 -26.10 19.79 -8.47
C VAL A 143 -24.65 20.08 -8.84
N SER A 144 -24.40 20.80 -9.95
CA SER A 144 -23.06 21.26 -10.34
C SER A 144 -22.43 22.16 -9.28
N THR A 145 -23.19 23.10 -8.73
CA THR A 145 -22.71 24.02 -7.68
C THR A 145 -22.39 23.26 -6.39
N PHE A 146 -23.27 22.35 -5.97
CA PHE A 146 -23.05 21.52 -4.79
C PHE A 146 -21.84 20.59 -4.94
N LEU A 147 -21.73 19.90 -6.08
CA LEU A 147 -20.58 19.04 -6.37
C LEU A 147 -19.28 19.84 -6.49
N GLY A 148 -19.32 21.06 -7.04
CA GLY A 148 -18.18 21.98 -7.08
C GLY A 148 -17.71 22.37 -5.68
N ALA A 149 -18.62 22.74 -4.78
CA ALA A 149 -18.29 23.02 -3.38
C ALA A 149 -17.72 21.78 -2.68
N LEU A 150 -18.33 20.61 -2.88
CA LEU A 150 -17.84 19.34 -2.34
C LEU A 150 -16.44 19.00 -2.87
N ALA A 151 -16.16 19.30 -4.15
CA ALA A 151 -14.84 19.14 -4.75
C ALA A 151 -13.78 20.03 -4.10
N LEU A 152 -14.10 21.29 -3.81
CA LEU A 152 -13.18 22.17 -3.09
C LEU A 152 -12.91 21.67 -1.66
N THR A 153 -13.93 21.24 -0.93
CA THR A 153 -13.75 20.64 0.40
C THR A 153 -12.94 19.35 0.34
N ALA A 154 -13.21 18.49 -0.62
CA ALA A 154 -12.45 17.26 -0.88
C ALA A 154 -10.98 17.54 -1.18
N LEU A 155 -10.68 18.60 -1.94
CA LEU A 155 -9.31 19.03 -2.22
C LEU A 155 -8.59 19.43 -0.93
N ILE A 156 -9.25 20.20 -0.05
CA ILE A 156 -8.67 20.58 1.26
C ILE A 156 -8.40 19.34 2.11
N VAL A 157 -9.33 18.38 2.16
CA VAL A 157 -9.16 17.12 2.87
C VAL A 157 -8.02 16.28 2.27
N LEU A 158 -7.88 16.27 0.94
CA LEU A 158 -6.79 15.59 0.26
C LEU A 158 -5.43 16.24 0.60
N ILE A 159 -5.36 17.57 0.59
CA ILE A 159 -4.15 18.31 0.98
C ILE A 159 -3.80 17.98 2.42
N TYR A 160 -4.76 18.09 3.34
CA TYR A 160 -4.54 17.79 4.76
C TYR A 160 -4.12 16.34 4.98
N GLY A 161 -4.79 15.39 4.32
CA GLY A 161 -4.47 13.97 4.40
C GLY A 161 -3.10 13.64 3.79
N THR A 162 -2.68 14.34 2.75
CA THR A 162 -1.33 14.19 2.18
C THR A 162 -0.28 14.75 3.14
N VAL A 163 -0.53 15.93 3.71
CA VAL A 163 0.36 16.54 4.72
C VAL A 163 0.48 15.66 5.97
N ASP A 164 -0.61 15.08 6.45
CA ASP A 164 -0.59 14.20 7.63
C ASP A 164 0.07 12.84 7.33
N GLN A 165 -0.08 12.31 6.10
CA GLN A 165 0.63 11.11 5.67
C GLN A 165 2.13 11.34 5.41
N THR A 166 2.54 12.58 5.15
CA THR A 166 3.96 12.96 5.13
C THR A 166 4.55 13.16 6.52
N ARG A 167 3.75 13.06 7.59
CA ARG A 167 4.25 13.20 8.96
C ARG A 167 5.12 11.98 9.29
N PRO A 168 6.44 12.14 9.45
CA PRO A 168 7.37 11.01 9.53
C PRO A 168 7.08 10.06 10.70
N MET A 169 6.38 10.55 11.74
CA MET A 169 5.92 9.75 12.87
C MET A 169 5.07 8.54 12.48
N THR A 170 4.08 8.70 11.59
CA THR A 170 3.14 7.62 11.24
C THR A 170 3.86 6.46 10.52
N VAL A 171 4.81 6.80 9.64
CA VAL A 171 5.63 5.82 8.93
C VAL A 171 6.55 5.08 9.90
N ILE A 172 7.22 5.82 10.79
CA ILE A 172 8.12 5.26 11.80
C ILE A 172 7.36 4.32 12.74
N ASP A 173 6.19 4.71 13.25
CA ASP A 173 5.39 3.85 14.13
C ASP A 173 4.90 2.59 13.40
N THR A 174 4.53 2.69 12.11
CA THR A 174 4.16 1.52 11.29
C THR A 174 5.34 0.53 11.18
N ILE A 175 6.56 1.03 10.97
CA ILE A 175 7.78 0.21 10.92
C ILE A 175 8.08 -0.43 12.28
N VAL A 176 7.89 0.30 13.37
CA VAL A 176 8.07 -0.20 14.74
C VAL A 176 7.10 -1.34 15.04
N GLU A 177 5.81 -1.19 14.72
CA GLU A 177 4.83 -2.27 14.94
C GLU A 177 5.13 -3.49 14.07
N ALA A 178 5.47 -3.28 12.79
CA ALA A 178 5.91 -4.38 11.91
C ALA A 178 7.15 -5.11 12.47
N ALA A 179 8.12 -4.38 13.05
CA ALA A 179 9.30 -4.95 13.68
C ALA A 179 8.95 -5.79 14.92
N LYS A 180 8.02 -5.32 15.75
CA LYS A 180 7.54 -6.07 16.93
C LYS A 180 6.86 -7.36 16.51
N GLU A 181 5.97 -7.32 15.51
CA GLU A 181 5.32 -8.53 15.01
C GLU A 181 6.31 -9.52 14.37
N ALA A 182 7.24 -9.01 13.56
CA ALA A 182 8.30 -9.81 12.96
C ALA A 182 9.17 -10.46 14.04
N ARG A 183 9.46 -9.73 15.12
CA ARG A 183 10.19 -10.26 16.28
C ARG A 183 9.39 -11.36 16.96
N VAL A 184 8.09 -11.22 17.18
CA VAL A 184 7.26 -12.29 17.77
C VAL A 184 7.34 -13.57 16.93
N ARG A 185 7.23 -13.46 15.61
CA ARG A 185 7.41 -14.59 14.68
C ARG A 185 8.82 -15.20 14.77
N GLN A 186 9.85 -14.36 14.83
CA GLN A 186 11.24 -14.81 15.00
C GLN A 186 11.45 -15.53 16.34
N LEU A 187 10.86 -15.02 17.43
CA LEU A 187 10.96 -15.62 18.76
C LEU A 187 10.34 -17.02 18.81
N GLN A 188 9.22 -17.25 18.11
CA GLN A 188 8.62 -18.57 17.98
C GLN A 188 9.57 -19.56 17.28
N LEU A 189 10.26 -19.11 16.22
CA LEU A 189 11.26 -19.93 15.53
C LEU A 189 12.47 -20.23 16.43
N LEU A 190 12.99 -19.22 17.14
CA LEU A 190 14.11 -19.38 18.06
C LEU A 190 13.76 -20.25 19.28
N ALA A 191 12.51 -20.23 19.73
CA ALA A 191 12.05 -21.07 20.81
C ALA A 191 11.95 -22.54 20.39
N ALA A 192 11.59 -22.80 19.13
CA ALA A 192 11.49 -24.16 18.58
C ALA A 192 12.84 -24.74 18.11
N ALA A 193 13.84 -23.90 17.87
CA ALA A 193 15.18 -24.32 17.48
C ALA A 193 16.06 -24.72 18.68
N ALA A 194 16.83 -25.78 18.52
CA ALA A 194 17.83 -26.21 19.49
C ALA A 194 19.16 -25.44 19.28
N PRO A 195 20.00 -25.29 20.33
CA PRO A 195 21.32 -24.68 20.18
C PRO A 195 22.17 -25.48 19.18
N LEU A 196 22.81 -24.78 18.24
CA LEU A 196 23.58 -25.39 17.17
C LEU A 196 24.72 -26.27 17.73
N VAL A 197 24.64 -27.59 17.48
CA VAL A 197 25.68 -28.57 17.81
C VAL A 197 26.38 -28.96 16.51
N GLN A 198 27.71 -29.06 16.52
CA GLN A 198 28.48 -29.41 15.33
C GLN A 198 28.14 -30.86 14.87
N PRO A 199 27.74 -31.09 13.61
CA PRO A 199 27.32 -32.42 13.15
C PRO A 199 28.50 -33.30 12.70
N ALA A 200 28.24 -34.61 12.60
CA ALA A 200 29.22 -35.63 12.20
C ALA A 200 29.13 -36.08 10.72
N ALA A 201 28.05 -35.76 10.00
CA ALA A 201 27.89 -36.04 8.57
C ALA A 201 26.92 -35.01 7.94
N GLU A 202 27.22 -34.51 6.73
CA GLU A 202 26.57 -33.33 6.15
C GLU A 202 26.05 -33.59 4.73
N ILE A 203 24.74 -33.75 4.56
CA ILE A 203 24.10 -33.58 3.25
C ILE A 203 23.84 -32.08 3.07
N PRO A 204 24.54 -31.38 2.16
CA PRO A 204 24.35 -29.95 1.99
C PRO A 204 23.07 -29.65 1.20
N ILE A 205 22.35 -28.62 1.63
CA ILE A 205 21.24 -28.05 0.88
C ILE A 205 21.71 -26.72 0.29
N LEU A 206 21.77 -26.67 -1.03
CA LEU A 206 22.28 -25.52 -1.76
C LEU A 206 21.13 -24.64 -2.26
N CYS A 207 21.36 -23.33 -2.24
CA CYS A 207 20.45 -22.35 -2.78
C CYS A 207 20.37 -22.49 -4.32
N PRO A 208 19.18 -22.62 -4.93
CA PRO A 208 19.06 -22.79 -6.37
C PRO A 208 19.30 -21.50 -7.17
N ALA A 209 19.12 -20.32 -6.56
CA ALA A 209 19.16 -19.04 -7.23
C ALA A 209 19.53 -17.90 -6.26
N ASP A 210 19.94 -16.75 -6.80
CA ASP A 210 20.22 -15.56 -6.00
C ASP A 210 18.96 -14.99 -5.34
N GLY A 211 19.06 -14.60 -4.06
CA GLY A 211 17.98 -13.92 -3.36
C GLY A 211 18.20 -13.77 -1.87
N TYR A 212 17.16 -13.39 -1.14
CA TYR A 212 17.13 -13.29 0.31
C TYR A 212 16.28 -14.41 0.89
N LEU A 213 16.72 -14.99 2.00
CA LEU A 213 15.88 -15.89 2.80
C LEU A 213 14.81 -15.06 3.52
N VAL A 214 13.55 -15.19 3.09
CA VAL A 214 12.46 -14.32 3.54
C VAL A 214 11.64 -14.97 4.65
N LYS A 215 11.40 -16.27 4.54
CA LYS A 215 10.57 -17.01 5.50
C LYS A 215 11.04 -18.45 5.59
N VAL A 216 10.96 -19.01 6.79
CA VAL A 216 11.14 -20.43 7.06
C VAL A 216 9.79 -20.99 7.51
N ASP A 217 9.22 -21.93 6.76
CA ASP A 217 7.98 -22.61 7.14
C ASP A 217 8.29 -23.77 8.08
N PHE A 218 8.25 -23.49 9.39
CA PHE A 218 8.58 -24.47 10.42
C PHE A 218 7.67 -25.70 10.38
N LYS A 219 6.38 -25.53 10.10
CA LYS A 219 5.43 -26.66 10.01
C LYS A 219 5.72 -27.54 8.79
N ALA A 220 6.20 -26.97 7.70
CA ALA A 220 6.68 -27.74 6.55
C ALA A 220 7.97 -28.50 6.89
N LEU A 221 8.90 -27.88 7.63
CA LEU A 221 10.12 -28.54 8.10
C LEU A 221 9.83 -29.69 9.07
N GLU A 222 8.96 -29.49 10.06
CA GLU A 222 8.52 -30.53 10.99
C GLU A 222 7.91 -31.72 10.24
N ARG A 223 7.02 -31.47 9.27
CA ARG A 223 6.43 -32.53 8.44
C ARG A 223 7.46 -33.24 7.57
N ALA A 224 8.48 -32.54 7.10
CA ALA A 224 9.56 -33.14 6.33
C ALA A 224 10.43 -34.06 7.19
N LEU A 225 10.74 -33.64 8.42
CA LEU A 225 11.60 -34.38 9.36
C LEU A 225 10.86 -35.49 10.12
N ALA A 226 9.53 -35.43 10.23
CA ALA A 226 8.73 -36.46 10.89
C ALA A 226 8.89 -37.86 10.26
N SER A 227 9.22 -37.93 8.97
CA SER A 227 9.49 -39.19 8.26
C SER A 227 10.86 -39.79 8.55
N GLU A 228 11.79 -39.01 9.13
CA GLU A 228 13.19 -39.41 9.39
C GLU A 228 13.60 -39.00 10.81
N PRO A 229 13.25 -39.78 11.86
CA PRO A 229 13.46 -39.39 13.26
C PRO A 229 14.93 -39.18 13.65
N ALA A 230 15.87 -39.76 12.91
CA ALA A 230 17.30 -39.60 13.12
C ALA A 230 17.88 -38.36 12.41
N ALA A 231 17.11 -37.74 11.50
CA ALA A 231 17.54 -36.58 10.74
C ALA A 231 17.55 -35.32 11.62
N ARG A 232 18.67 -34.60 11.57
CA ARG A 232 18.88 -33.31 12.22
C ARG A 232 19.10 -32.27 11.15
N LEU A 233 18.27 -31.22 11.14
CA LEU A 233 18.38 -30.12 10.18
C LEU A 233 19.09 -28.96 10.85
N TYR A 234 20.07 -28.38 10.15
CA TYR A 234 20.80 -27.22 10.63
C TYR A 234 20.67 -26.09 9.63
N LEU A 235 20.07 -24.98 10.03
CA LEU A 235 19.94 -23.79 9.21
C LEU A 235 21.19 -22.92 9.39
N THR A 236 21.94 -22.72 8.31
CA THR A 236 23.24 -22.01 8.38
C THR A 236 23.11 -20.50 8.19
N LYS A 237 21.94 -20.04 7.74
CA LYS A 237 21.68 -18.65 7.37
C LYS A 237 20.41 -18.16 8.05
N PRO A 238 20.45 -17.02 8.77
CA PRO A 238 19.23 -16.43 9.33
C PRO A 238 18.35 -15.84 8.22
N ILE A 239 17.06 -15.69 8.52
CA ILE A 239 16.12 -14.88 7.73
C ILE A 239 16.73 -13.47 7.54
N GLY A 240 16.61 -12.93 6.34
CA GLY A 240 17.21 -11.65 5.94
C GLY A 240 18.56 -11.77 5.22
N SER A 241 19.21 -12.94 5.28
CA SER A 241 20.50 -13.15 4.60
C SER A 241 20.36 -13.13 3.09
N PHE A 242 21.29 -12.46 2.40
CA PHE A 242 21.50 -12.64 0.97
C PHE A 242 22.18 -13.98 0.70
N LEU A 243 21.66 -14.70 -0.29
CA LEU A 243 22.02 -16.06 -0.67
C LEU A 243 22.33 -16.09 -2.17
N PRO A 244 23.60 -16.06 -2.56
CA PRO A 244 24.01 -16.39 -3.91
C PRO A 244 23.62 -17.84 -4.28
N ALA A 245 23.35 -18.10 -5.55
CA ALA A 245 23.16 -19.45 -6.08
C ALA A 245 24.35 -20.35 -5.72
N GLY A 246 24.07 -21.57 -5.28
CA GLY A 246 25.07 -22.52 -4.78
C GLY A 246 25.48 -22.30 -3.32
N THR A 247 25.00 -21.24 -2.64
CA THR A 247 25.26 -21.06 -1.21
C THR A 247 24.58 -22.15 -0.40
N ARG A 248 25.29 -22.75 0.54
CA ARG A 248 24.70 -23.72 1.49
C ARG A 248 23.79 -23.00 2.48
N VAL A 249 22.49 -23.27 2.39
CA VAL A 249 21.44 -22.67 3.26
C VAL A 249 21.13 -23.52 4.48
N ALA A 250 21.37 -24.82 4.37
CA ALA A 250 21.20 -25.77 5.45
C ALA A 250 22.06 -27.01 5.20
N TRP A 251 22.19 -27.86 6.20
CA TRP A 251 22.65 -29.23 6.02
C TRP A 251 21.83 -30.20 6.87
N ILE A 252 21.80 -31.46 6.45
CA ILE A 252 21.10 -32.54 7.16
C ILE A 252 22.12 -33.55 7.65
N GLY A 253 22.07 -33.90 8.94
CA GLY A 253 22.86 -34.98 9.53
C GLY A 253 21.97 -36.13 9.98
N GLY A 254 22.49 -37.36 9.96
CA GLY A 254 21.79 -38.55 10.48
C GLY A 254 20.59 -39.05 9.64
N ALA A 255 20.35 -38.46 8.47
CA ALA A 255 19.27 -38.90 7.58
C ALA A 255 19.63 -40.19 6.84
N THR A 256 18.68 -41.11 6.76
CA THR A 256 18.79 -42.35 5.97
C THR A 256 18.20 -42.19 4.57
N ASN A 257 17.19 -41.36 4.41
CA ASN A 257 16.60 -41.04 3.11
C ASN A 257 17.11 -39.70 2.56
N VAL A 258 18.01 -39.79 1.59
CA VAL A 258 18.76 -38.64 1.05
C VAL A 258 18.09 -38.00 -0.17
N THR A 259 17.14 -38.68 -0.81
CA THR A 259 16.67 -38.28 -2.15
C THR A 259 15.58 -37.20 -2.11
N GLU A 260 14.58 -37.34 -1.23
CA GLU A 260 13.44 -36.41 -1.20
C GLU A 260 13.56 -35.33 -0.11
N LEU A 261 14.29 -35.61 0.97
CA LEU A 261 14.37 -34.73 2.13
C LEU A 261 14.98 -33.35 1.79
N PRO A 262 16.08 -33.23 1.02
CA PRO A 262 16.64 -31.94 0.64
C PRO A 262 15.66 -31.06 -0.14
N ARG A 263 14.86 -31.67 -1.04
CA ARG A 263 13.85 -30.96 -1.83
C ARG A 263 12.74 -30.40 -0.93
N ARG A 264 12.22 -31.22 -0.01
CA ARG A 264 11.15 -30.80 0.93
C ARG A 264 11.62 -29.70 1.88
N VAL A 265 12.87 -29.76 2.33
CA VAL A 265 13.46 -28.68 3.14
C VAL A 265 13.60 -27.41 2.32
N LEU A 266 14.08 -27.49 1.08
CA LEU A 266 14.22 -26.32 0.21
C LEU A 266 12.85 -25.67 -0.09
N GLU A 267 11.79 -26.45 -0.28
CA GLU A 267 10.42 -25.94 -0.47
C GLU A 267 9.86 -25.21 0.76
N ALA A 268 10.35 -25.55 1.95
CA ALA A 268 10.00 -24.86 3.19
C ALA A 268 10.79 -23.55 3.39
N LEU A 269 11.85 -23.31 2.61
CA LEU A 269 12.64 -22.08 2.62
C LEU A 269 12.16 -21.14 1.52
N MET A 270 11.59 -20.00 1.91
CA MET A 270 11.10 -19.02 0.94
C MET A 270 12.23 -18.05 0.58
N ILE A 271 12.73 -18.17 -0.65
CA ILE A 271 13.76 -17.28 -1.22
C ILE A 271 13.12 -16.32 -2.21
N ARG A 272 13.44 -15.02 -2.12
CA ARG A 272 12.91 -13.97 -2.99
C ARG A 272 13.98 -12.95 -3.37
N VAL A 273 13.71 -12.12 -4.36
CA VAL A 273 14.64 -11.07 -4.83
C VAL A 273 14.81 -9.94 -3.80
N GLN A 274 13.87 -9.76 -2.87
CA GLN A 274 13.89 -8.68 -1.88
C GLN A 274 13.68 -9.24 -0.46
N ARG A 275 14.22 -8.54 0.54
CA ARG A 275 13.93 -8.76 1.97
C ARG A 275 12.47 -8.38 2.27
N ASP A 276 11.94 -8.92 3.36
CA ASP A 276 10.57 -8.70 3.80
C ASP A 276 10.55 -8.29 5.27
N ILE A 277 9.95 -7.13 5.54
CA ILE A 277 9.81 -6.60 6.89
C ILE A 277 8.92 -7.49 7.79
N THR A 278 8.03 -8.30 7.21
CA THR A 278 7.06 -9.06 8.01
C THR A 278 7.70 -10.22 8.78
N HIS A 279 8.83 -10.77 8.30
CA HIS A 279 9.53 -11.88 8.95
C HIS A 279 10.96 -11.54 9.39
N ASP A 280 11.50 -10.40 8.96
CA ASP A 280 12.85 -9.94 9.27
C ASP A 280 12.83 -8.66 10.12
N PRO A 281 12.87 -8.77 11.46
CA PRO A 281 12.86 -7.59 12.33
C PRO A 281 14.14 -6.75 12.23
N ALA A 282 15.27 -7.34 11.81
CA ALA A 282 16.50 -6.58 11.60
C ALA A 282 16.36 -5.64 10.40
N TYR A 283 15.56 -6.02 9.42
CA TYR A 283 15.31 -5.16 8.26
C TYR A 283 14.53 -3.88 8.62
N SER A 284 13.64 -3.94 9.61
CA SER A 284 13.00 -2.74 10.15
C SER A 284 14.01 -1.77 10.77
N LEU A 285 15.06 -2.29 11.42
CA LEU A 285 16.14 -1.44 11.95
C LEU A 285 16.89 -0.75 10.82
N ASP A 286 17.19 -1.45 9.73
CA ASP A 286 17.84 -0.88 8.55
C ASP A 286 16.98 0.24 7.93
N HIS A 287 15.66 0.05 7.88
CA HIS A 287 14.71 1.09 7.44
C HIS A 287 14.73 2.32 8.35
N LEU A 288 14.64 2.12 9.67
CA LEU A 288 14.71 3.22 10.63
C LEU A 288 16.04 3.97 10.54
N ALA A 289 17.17 3.25 10.46
CA ALA A 289 18.49 3.83 10.29
C ALA A 289 18.60 4.64 8.98
N THR A 290 18.04 4.11 7.89
CA THR A 290 18.00 4.82 6.59
C THR A 290 17.15 6.08 6.68
N ILE A 291 15.98 6.04 7.32
CA ILE A 291 15.13 7.22 7.55
C ILE A 291 15.88 8.25 8.39
N GLY A 292 16.53 7.84 9.49
CA GLY A 292 17.32 8.74 10.33
C GLY A 292 18.49 9.37 9.59
N TRP A 293 19.25 8.57 8.83
CA TRP A 293 20.35 9.07 8.00
C TRP A 293 19.89 10.08 6.96
N THR A 294 18.86 9.73 6.19
CA THR A 294 18.33 10.59 5.12
C THR A 294 17.70 11.87 5.66
N ALA A 295 16.99 11.80 6.80
CA ALA A 295 16.37 12.94 7.44
C ALA A 295 17.38 13.91 8.08
N ILE A 296 18.57 13.47 8.48
CA ILE A 296 19.59 14.32 9.10
C ILE A 296 20.61 14.83 8.05
N SER A 297 20.67 14.20 6.87
CA SER A 297 21.60 14.55 5.80
C SER A 297 21.33 15.92 5.17
N THR A 298 22.37 16.54 4.61
CA THR A 298 22.53 18.00 4.37
C THR A 298 21.58 18.63 3.36
N ALA A 299 20.84 17.86 2.56
CA ALA A 299 20.01 18.43 1.52
C ALA A 299 18.69 19.00 2.06
N HIS A 300 18.01 18.33 3.00
CA HIS A 300 16.70 18.69 3.57
C HIS A 300 16.62 18.19 5.03
N SER A 301 17.56 18.62 5.88
CA SER A 301 17.68 18.08 7.24
C SER A 301 16.49 18.49 8.13
N ASP A 302 15.72 17.53 8.63
CA ASP A 302 14.76 17.71 9.72
C ASP A 302 15.25 16.96 10.96
N PRO A 303 15.97 17.64 11.88
CA PRO A 303 16.49 17.03 13.11
C PRO A 303 15.41 16.42 14.00
N ALA A 304 14.16 16.92 13.93
CA ALA A 304 13.07 16.38 14.73
C ALA A 304 12.74 14.93 14.31
N VAL A 305 12.78 14.65 13.00
CA VAL A 305 12.60 13.29 12.47
C VAL A 305 13.72 12.37 12.92
N GLY A 306 14.97 12.87 12.91
CA GLY A 306 16.12 12.16 13.46
C GLY A 306 15.91 11.75 14.93
N ALA A 307 15.43 12.66 15.77
CA ALA A 307 15.11 12.37 17.16
C ALA A 307 13.99 11.31 17.30
N ILE A 308 12.94 11.38 16.48
CA ILE A 308 11.86 10.38 16.47
C ILE A 308 12.40 8.99 16.13
N VAL A 309 13.31 8.87 15.15
CA VAL A 309 13.96 7.59 14.80
C VAL A 309 14.77 7.04 15.97
N ILE A 310 15.54 7.88 16.67
CA ILE A 310 16.32 7.46 17.84
C ILE A 310 15.38 6.89 18.91
N HIS A 311 14.28 7.59 19.22
CA HIS A 311 13.28 7.10 20.18
C HIS A 311 12.61 5.80 19.71
N ALA A 312 12.35 5.63 18.41
CA ALA A 312 11.81 4.40 17.84
C ALA A 312 12.77 3.22 18.02
N LEU A 313 14.06 3.40 17.72
CA LEU A 313 15.11 2.40 17.95
C LEU A 313 15.23 2.04 19.44
N GLN A 314 15.18 3.04 20.33
CA GLN A 314 15.19 2.80 21.78
C GLN A 314 13.97 1.99 22.25
N ARG A 315 12.77 2.28 21.73
CA ARG A 315 11.55 1.50 22.01
C ARG A 315 11.71 0.03 21.57
N LEU A 316 12.30 -0.22 20.40
CA LEU A 316 12.56 -1.58 19.92
C LEU A 316 13.58 -2.32 20.78
N LEU A 317 14.71 -1.67 21.11
CA LEU A 317 15.72 -2.24 22.00
C LEU A 317 15.14 -2.61 23.36
N HIS A 318 14.32 -1.73 23.94
CA HIS A 318 13.65 -2.01 25.21
C HIS A 318 12.69 -3.19 25.09
N ALA A 319 11.88 -3.24 24.02
CA ALA A 319 10.95 -4.34 23.77
C ALA A 319 11.66 -5.69 23.54
N TRP A 320 12.89 -5.68 23.04
CA TRP A 320 13.66 -6.89 22.71
C TRP A 320 14.66 -7.30 23.80
N ALA A 321 14.76 -6.53 24.88
CA ALA A 321 15.66 -6.82 26.00
C ALA A 321 15.24 -8.08 26.79
N THR A 322 14.01 -8.55 26.63
CA THR A 322 13.53 -9.77 27.27
C THR A 322 14.17 -11.02 26.63
N PRO A 323 14.81 -11.90 27.42
CA PRO A 323 15.46 -13.08 26.89
C PRO A 323 14.44 -14.08 26.33
N VAL A 324 14.84 -14.80 25.28
CA VAL A 324 14.03 -15.85 24.66
C VAL A 324 14.10 -17.10 25.53
N GLN A 325 12.95 -17.57 26.03
CA GLN A 325 12.88 -18.88 26.67
C GLN A 325 12.83 -19.96 25.58
N ARG A 326 13.91 -20.74 25.44
CA ARG A 326 13.99 -21.84 24.46
C ARG A 326 13.21 -23.06 24.95
N ALA A 327 12.53 -23.76 24.05
CA ALA A 327 11.90 -25.03 24.38
C ALA A 327 12.94 -26.08 24.76
N GLN A 328 12.57 -27.02 25.63
CA GLN A 328 13.40 -28.18 25.90
C GLN A 328 13.54 -29.02 24.61
N PRO A 329 14.74 -29.56 24.31
CA PRO A 329 14.98 -30.27 23.06
C PRO A 329 14.06 -31.49 22.93
N THR A 330 13.26 -31.53 21.87
CA THR A 330 12.45 -32.69 21.45
C THR A 330 13.24 -33.56 20.47
N ALA A 331 12.74 -34.77 20.18
CA ALA A 331 13.43 -35.78 19.38
C ALA A 331 13.66 -35.38 17.90
N THR A 332 12.82 -34.49 17.34
CA THR A 332 12.98 -33.95 15.99
C THR A 332 13.70 -32.60 16.08
N GLN A 333 14.97 -32.55 15.68
CA GLN A 333 15.81 -31.38 15.99
C GLN A 333 16.08 -30.53 14.74
N ILE A 334 15.57 -29.29 14.79
CA ILE A 334 15.98 -28.18 13.93
C ILE A 334 16.94 -27.29 14.74
N PHE A 335 18.10 -27.00 14.18
CA PHE A 335 19.21 -26.25 14.78
C PHE A 335 19.51 -24.97 14.00
#